data_AF-A0A8H5FN62-F1
#
_entry.id   AF-A0A8H5FN62-F1
#
_cell.length_a   1.000
_cell.length_b   1.000
_cell.length_c   1.000
_cell.angle_alpha   90.00
_cell.angle_beta   90.00
_cell.angle_gamma   90.00
#
_symmetry.space_group_name_H-M   'P 1'
#
loop_
_entity.id
_entity.type
_entity.pdbx_description
1 polymer ?
#
loop_
_entity_poly.entity_id
_entity_poly.type
_entity_poly.pdbx_seq_one_letter_code
_entity_poly.pdbx_strand_id
1 'polypeptide(L)'
;MQTYTPKDVNIVDYAAARGIDVLPEIDTPGHTVIISKAYPEHIGCAEAKLWASIANEPPQANALSPLYLPPKYFPSEDELNTNGHDQDPQTQDDFRKSGRTLEEALDMFTQATRFALDDLRTPSNTIVMVWISSLPTPPPQVGYRFVHSLSDHFYLDCGAGEWIGADPWWIHRRIVGVIRLRRGKSPIRLI
;
A
#
# COMPACT_ATOMS: atom_id res chain seq x y z
N MET A 1 -2.94 -13.49 22.85
CA MET A 1 -3.05 -13.35 21.37
C MET A 1 -4.28 -12.51 21.11
N GLN A 2 -4.14 -11.43 20.35
CA GLN A 2 -5.26 -10.55 19.96
C GLN A 2 -5.69 -10.96 18.55
N THR A 3 -6.94 -11.38 18.38
CA THR A 3 -7.48 -11.91 17.12
C THR A 3 -8.93 -11.50 16.94
N TYR A 4 -9.31 -11.21 15.69
CA TYR A 4 -10.70 -11.02 15.31
C TYR A 4 -11.22 -12.28 14.61
N THR A 5 -12.17 -12.97 15.24
CA THR A 5 -12.86 -14.13 14.67
C THR A 5 -14.10 -13.70 13.88
N PRO A 6 -14.72 -14.59 13.09
CA PRO A 6 -15.98 -14.26 12.41
C PRO A 6 -17.10 -13.77 13.35
N LYS A 7 -17.07 -14.16 14.64
CA LYS A 7 -18.02 -13.66 15.65
C LYS A 7 -17.73 -12.22 16.08
N ASP A 8 -16.47 -11.83 16.10
CA ASP A 8 -16.04 -10.46 16.46
C ASP A 8 -16.36 -9.47 15.33
N VAL A 9 -16.46 -9.95 14.09
CA VAL A 9 -16.86 -9.17 12.90
C VAL A 9 -18.38 -8.85 12.87
N ASN A 10 -19.12 -9.12 13.96
CA ASN A 10 -20.48 -8.57 14.18
C ASN A 10 -20.49 -7.02 14.15
N ILE A 11 -19.32 -6.38 14.25
CA ILE A 11 -19.17 -4.93 14.02
C ILE A 11 -19.85 -4.46 12.73
N VAL A 12 -19.92 -5.30 11.69
CA VAL A 12 -20.63 -5.00 10.43
C VAL A 12 -22.13 -4.80 10.67
N ASP A 13 -22.80 -5.73 11.37
CA ASP A 13 -24.23 -5.62 11.67
C ASP A 13 -24.51 -4.44 12.61
N TYR A 14 -23.62 -4.24 13.59
CA TYR A 14 -23.71 -3.13 14.53
C TYR A 14 -23.59 -1.76 13.84
N ALA A 15 -22.67 -1.63 12.88
CA ALA A 15 -22.47 -0.43 12.08
C ALA A 15 -23.63 -0.22 11.09
N ALA A 16 -24.10 -1.28 10.42
CA ALA A 16 -25.22 -1.23 9.49
C ALA A 16 -26.51 -0.75 10.15
N ALA A 17 -26.79 -1.17 11.39
CA ALA A 17 -27.92 -0.69 12.19
C ALA A 17 -27.88 0.84 12.46
N ARG A 18 -26.75 1.49 12.18
CA ARG A 18 -26.52 2.95 12.33
C ARG A 18 -26.27 3.66 11.00
N GLY A 19 -26.42 2.96 9.87
CA GLY A 19 -26.14 3.52 8.54
C GLY A 19 -24.65 3.80 8.31
N ILE A 20 -23.76 3.01 8.91
CA ILE A 20 -22.31 3.11 8.74
C ILE A 20 -21.83 1.88 7.96
N ASP A 21 -21.12 2.12 6.86
CA ASP A 21 -20.46 1.05 6.10
C ASP A 21 -19.11 0.71 6.71
N VAL A 22 -18.82 -0.59 6.85
CA VAL A 22 -17.51 -1.08 7.27
C VAL A 22 -16.72 -1.49 6.04
N LEU A 23 -15.63 -0.78 5.78
CA LEU A 23 -14.74 -1.01 4.64
C LEU A 23 -13.47 -1.72 5.12
N PRO A 24 -13.30 -3.03 4.87
CA PRO A 24 -12.08 -3.71 5.24
C PRO A 24 -10.97 -3.45 4.22
N GLU A 25 -9.79 -3.12 4.74
CA GLU A 25 -8.58 -2.86 3.98
C GLU A 25 -7.58 -3.99 4.23
N ILE A 26 -6.96 -4.48 3.15
CA ILE A 26 -5.78 -5.33 3.24
C ILE A 26 -4.71 -4.67 2.37
N ASP A 27 -3.80 -3.98 3.05
CA ASP A 27 -2.75 -3.20 2.43
C ASP A 27 -1.68 -4.11 1.84
N THR A 28 -1.50 -4.00 0.52
CA THR A 28 -0.54 -4.80 -0.25
C THR A 28 -0.13 -4.03 -1.51
N PRO A 29 1.12 -4.15 -2.00
CA PRO A 29 2.12 -5.11 -1.58
C PRO A 29 3.00 -4.69 -0.40
N GLY A 30 2.93 -3.42 0.05
CA GLY A 30 3.60 -2.94 1.26
C GLY A 30 3.00 -3.54 2.54
N HIS A 31 3.50 -3.16 3.71
CA HIS A 31 2.89 -3.43 5.02
C HIS A 31 2.52 -4.91 5.33
N THR A 32 3.26 -5.87 4.76
CA THR A 32 2.88 -7.29 4.75
C THR A 32 3.76 -8.21 5.59
N VAL A 33 4.57 -7.67 6.52
CA VAL A 33 5.61 -8.46 7.21
C VAL A 33 5.07 -9.71 7.90
N ILE A 34 3.87 -9.64 8.47
CA ILE A 34 3.32 -10.73 9.27
C ILE A 34 3.03 -11.97 8.42
N ILE A 35 2.77 -11.77 7.13
CA ILE A 35 2.52 -12.84 6.16
C ILE A 35 3.78 -13.71 6.00
N SER A 36 4.97 -13.15 6.16
CA SER A 36 6.25 -13.88 6.07
C SER A 36 6.39 -14.97 7.12
N LYS A 37 5.66 -14.88 8.24
CA LYS A 37 5.68 -15.90 9.30
C LYS A 37 4.98 -17.19 8.90
N ALA A 38 4.04 -17.12 7.96
CA ALA A 38 3.32 -18.29 7.43
C ALA A 38 3.78 -18.66 6.02
N TYR A 39 4.08 -17.65 5.20
CA TYR A 39 4.41 -17.77 3.79
C TYR A 39 5.67 -16.95 3.45
N PRO A 40 6.83 -17.33 3.99
CA PRO A 40 8.08 -16.59 3.80
C PRO A 40 8.48 -16.45 2.32
N GLU A 41 8.14 -17.43 1.48
CA GLU A 41 8.42 -17.44 0.05
C GLU A 41 7.68 -16.33 -0.73
N HIS A 42 6.63 -15.75 -0.14
CA HIS A 42 5.81 -14.73 -0.76
C HIS A 42 6.17 -13.30 -0.33
N ILE A 43 7.10 -13.12 0.61
CA ILE A 43 7.45 -11.81 1.17
C ILE A 43 8.96 -11.57 1.08
N GLY A 44 9.35 -10.50 0.39
CA GLY A 44 10.74 -10.02 0.31
C GLY A 44 11.06 -9.03 1.42
N CYS A 45 12.35 -8.95 1.75
CA CYS A 45 12.90 -8.01 2.75
C CYS A 45 12.29 -8.06 4.16
N ALA A 46 11.57 -9.13 4.52
CA ALA A 46 10.91 -9.24 5.82
C ALA A 46 11.89 -9.04 6.98
N GLU A 47 11.58 -8.11 7.88
CA GLU A 47 12.36 -7.83 9.11
C GLU A 47 13.83 -7.45 8.87
N ALA A 48 14.14 -6.90 7.69
CA ALA A 48 15.48 -6.45 7.36
C ALA A 48 15.99 -5.38 8.36
N LYS A 49 17.20 -5.58 8.90
CA LYS A 49 17.78 -4.74 9.97
C LYS A 49 18.02 -3.28 9.55
N LEU A 50 18.33 -3.05 8.28
CA LEU A 50 18.54 -1.72 7.71
C LEU A 50 17.24 -1.18 7.10
N TRP A 51 16.12 -1.31 7.82
CA TRP A 51 14.79 -0.91 7.35
C TRP A 51 14.76 0.56 6.89
N ALA A 52 15.49 1.46 7.53
CA ALA A 52 15.46 2.90 7.24
C ALA A 52 15.93 3.27 5.82
N SER A 53 16.61 2.36 5.10
CA SER A 53 16.99 2.57 3.69
C SER A 53 15.99 2.01 2.67
N ILE A 54 15.02 1.22 3.14
CA ILE A 54 14.14 0.38 2.31
C ILE A 54 12.67 0.44 2.76
N ALA A 55 12.34 1.30 3.73
CA ALA A 55 11.02 1.45 4.34
C ALA A 55 10.88 2.84 4.97
N ASN A 56 9.64 3.32 5.08
CA ASN A 56 9.35 4.53 5.84
C ASN A 56 9.27 4.26 7.35
N GLU A 57 8.88 3.04 7.73
CA GLU A 57 8.83 2.56 9.10
C GLU A 57 9.27 1.09 9.24
N PRO A 58 9.76 0.66 10.41
CA PRO A 58 9.94 -0.74 10.72
C PRO A 58 8.62 -1.37 11.19
N PRO A 59 8.41 -2.67 10.98
CA PRO A 59 9.26 -3.60 10.22
C PRO A 59 9.00 -3.55 8.70
N GLN A 60 10.06 -3.66 7.89
CA GLN A 60 9.94 -3.70 6.44
C GLN A 60 9.46 -5.06 5.92
N ALA A 61 8.61 -5.05 4.89
CA ALA A 61 8.28 -6.20 4.05
C ALA A 61 7.56 -5.76 2.78
N ASN A 62 7.82 -6.45 1.67
CA ASN A 62 7.07 -6.29 0.42
C ASN A 62 6.59 -7.66 -0.09
N ALA A 63 5.32 -7.76 -0.51
CA ALA A 63 4.81 -8.95 -1.16
C ALA A 63 5.41 -9.13 -2.55
N LEU A 64 5.88 -10.36 -2.85
CA LEU A 64 6.51 -10.75 -4.10
C LEU A 64 5.51 -11.24 -5.16
N SER A 65 4.28 -11.52 -4.74
CA SER A 65 3.23 -12.05 -5.61
C SER A 65 1.86 -11.62 -5.10
N PRO A 66 0.88 -11.42 -5.99
CA PRO A 66 -0.48 -11.08 -5.59
C PRO A 66 -1.08 -12.15 -4.70
N LEU A 67 -1.57 -11.73 -3.53
CA LEU A 67 -2.40 -12.57 -2.68
C LEU A 67 -3.81 -12.61 -3.26
N TYR A 68 -4.40 -13.80 -3.28
CA TYR A 68 -5.81 -13.93 -3.60
C TYR A 68 -6.63 -13.36 -2.44
N LEU A 69 -7.18 -12.16 -2.65
CA LEU A 69 -8.10 -11.52 -1.70
C LEU A 69 -9.54 -11.83 -2.08
N PRO A 70 -10.45 -12.10 -1.13
CA PRO A 70 -11.86 -12.21 -1.44
C PRO A 70 -12.40 -10.87 -2.00
N PRO A 71 -13.45 -10.89 -2.87
CA PRO A 71 -14.02 -9.70 -3.53
C PRO A 71 -14.62 -8.61 -2.61
N LYS A 72 -14.50 -8.75 -1.29
CA LYS A 72 -15.05 -7.80 -0.31
C LYS A 72 -13.97 -6.92 0.34
N TYR A 73 -12.71 -7.17 0.02
CA TYR A 73 -11.56 -6.46 0.58
C TYR A 73 -11.01 -5.48 -0.43
N PHE A 74 -10.69 -4.28 0.03
CA PHE A 74 -10.09 -3.24 -0.79
C PHE A 74 -8.57 -3.32 -0.63
N PRO A 75 -7.82 -3.63 -1.70
CA PRO A 75 -6.37 -3.48 -1.68
C PRO A 75 -6.05 -1.99 -1.69
N SER A 76 -5.32 -1.53 -0.67
CA SER A 76 -4.62 -0.25 -0.70
C SER A 76 -3.17 -0.48 -1.11
N GLU A 77 -2.63 0.49 -1.84
CA GLU A 77 -1.25 0.48 -2.33
C GLU A 77 -0.62 1.82 -1.94
N ASP A 78 0.18 1.83 -0.87
CA ASP A 78 0.97 2.99 -0.48
C ASP A 78 2.43 2.62 -0.18
N GLU A 79 3.26 3.66 -0.06
CA GLU A 79 4.63 3.62 0.48
C GLU A 79 5.61 2.54 -0.05
N LEU A 80 5.39 2.00 -1.25
CA LEU A 80 6.32 1.04 -1.84
C LEU A 80 7.71 1.66 -2.03
N ASN A 81 8.70 1.00 -1.43
CA ASN A 81 10.09 1.38 -1.54
C ASN A 81 10.82 0.46 -2.54
N THR A 82 11.27 1.05 -3.65
CA THR A 82 11.98 0.32 -4.71
C THR A 82 13.33 -0.22 -4.26
N ASN A 83 14.01 0.45 -3.32
CA ASN A 83 15.32 0.01 -2.83
C ASN A 83 15.23 -1.35 -2.14
N GLY A 84 14.11 -1.66 -1.48
CA GLY A 84 13.89 -2.99 -0.90
C GLY A 84 13.93 -4.06 -1.99
N HIS A 85 13.16 -3.86 -3.07
CA HIS A 85 13.13 -4.80 -4.20
C HIS A 85 14.48 -4.92 -4.93
N ASP A 86 15.25 -3.83 -5.01
CA ASP A 86 16.58 -3.84 -5.63
C ASP A 86 17.62 -4.61 -4.81
N GLN A 87 17.46 -4.63 -3.49
CA GLN A 87 18.40 -5.28 -2.56
C GLN A 87 18.03 -6.74 -2.25
N ASP A 88 16.83 -7.19 -2.60
CA ASP A 88 16.33 -8.54 -2.33
C ASP A 88 16.79 -9.54 -3.40
N PRO A 89 17.68 -10.50 -3.08
CA PRO A 89 18.24 -11.41 -4.07
C PRO A 89 17.18 -12.29 -4.74
N GLN A 90 16.14 -12.67 -4.00
CA GLN A 90 15.05 -13.50 -4.52
C GLN A 90 14.20 -12.72 -5.53
N THR A 91 13.83 -11.48 -5.20
CA THR A 91 13.13 -10.56 -6.11
C THR A 91 13.93 -10.36 -7.41
N GLN A 92 15.25 -10.12 -7.28
CA GLN A 92 16.12 -9.94 -8.44
C GLN A 92 16.29 -11.23 -9.26
N ASP A 93 16.30 -12.40 -8.63
CA ASP A 93 16.30 -13.69 -9.32
C ASP A 93 14.99 -13.93 -10.09
N ASP A 94 13.85 -13.55 -9.50
CA ASP A 94 12.54 -13.70 -10.12
C ASP A 94 12.36 -12.73 -11.28
N PHE A 95 12.87 -11.50 -11.19
CA PHE A 95 12.93 -10.56 -12.32
C PHE A 95 13.84 -11.07 -13.44
N ARG A 96 15.01 -11.62 -13.11
CA ARG A 96 15.91 -12.23 -14.10
C ARG A 96 15.29 -13.43 -14.81
N LYS A 97 14.57 -14.30 -14.10
CA LYS A 97 13.89 -15.47 -14.69
C LYS A 97 12.68 -15.09 -15.52
N SER A 98 11.89 -14.13 -15.05
CA SER A 98 10.66 -13.69 -15.73
C SER A 98 10.91 -12.73 -16.88
N GLY A 99 12.07 -12.06 -16.89
CA GLY A 99 12.41 -11.01 -17.86
C GLY A 99 11.61 -9.71 -17.67
N ARG A 100 11.01 -9.51 -16.49
CA ARG A 100 10.14 -8.37 -16.18
C ARG A 100 10.86 -7.32 -15.33
N THR A 101 10.43 -6.07 -15.43
CA THR A 101 10.83 -5.01 -14.50
C THR A 101 9.96 -5.00 -13.24
N LEU A 102 10.39 -4.28 -12.21
CA LEU A 102 9.59 -4.05 -10.99
C LEU A 102 8.23 -3.43 -11.32
N GLU A 103 8.19 -2.46 -12.23
CA GLU A 103 6.93 -1.79 -12.60
C GLU A 103 5.98 -2.70 -13.36
N GLU A 104 6.50 -3.58 -14.22
CA GLU A 104 5.69 -4.59 -14.89
C GLU A 104 5.14 -5.61 -13.88
N ALA A 105 5.95 -5.99 -12.89
CA ALA A 105 5.51 -6.86 -11.81
C ALA A 105 4.44 -6.20 -10.92
N LEU A 106 4.61 -4.92 -10.58
CA LEU A 106 3.62 -4.14 -9.82
C LEU A 106 2.34 -3.90 -10.62
N ASP A 107 2.42 -3.55 -11.90
CA ASP A 107 1.24 -3.41 -12.77
C ASP A 107 0.46 -4.74 -12.85
N MET A 108 1.16 -5.87 -12.92
CA MET A 108 0.54 -7.20 -12.86
C MET A 108 -0.08 -7.48 -11.49
N PHE A 109 0.59 -7.14 -10.40
CA PHE A 109 0.09 -7.28 -9.04
C PHE A 109 -1.21 -6.50 -8.87
N THR A 110 -1.18 -5.20 -9.18
CA THR A 110 -2.32 -4.28 -9.12
C THR A 110 -3.48 -4.76 -9.99
N GLN A 111 -3.20 -5.27 -11.20
CA GLN A 111 -4.24 -5.86 -12.03
C GLN A 111 -4.85 -7.09 -11.36
N ALA A 112 -4.03 -8.02 -10.87
CA ALA A 112 -4.49 -9.26 -10.25
C ALA A 112 -5.30 -9.03 -8.97
N THR A 113 -4.88 -8.11 -8.10
CA THR A 113 -5.63 -7.76 -6.89
C THR A 113 -6.93 -7.03 -7.21
N ARG A 114 -6.96 -6.20 -8.25
CA ARG A 114 -8.20 -5.61 -8.77
C ARG A 114 -9.11 -6.62 -9.47
N PHE A 115 -8.57 -7.66 -10.11
CA PHE A 115 -9.36 -8.73 -10.75
C PHE A 115 -10.13 -9.58 -9.74
N ALA A 116 -9.69 -9.66 -8.49
CA ALA A 116 -10.46 -10.29 -7.43
C ALA A 116 -11.77 -9.52 -7.10
N LEU A 117 -11.88 -8.28 -7.58
CA LEU A 117 -13.05 -7.41 -7.47
C LEU A 117 -13.63 -7.26 -8.89
N ASP A 118 -14.54 -8.15 -9.28
CA ASP A 118 -15.08 -8.34 -10.64
C ASP A 118 -15.57 -7.06 -11.36
N ASP A 119 -15.75 -5.93 -10.66
CA ASP A 119 -16.31 -4.67 -11.16
C ASP A 119 -15.29 -3.50 -11.30
N LEU A 120 -14.03 -3.63 -10.86
CA LEU A 120 -13.06 -2.51 -10.81
C LEU A 120 -12.11 -2.41 -12.01
N ARG A 121 -12.45 -3.02 -13.15
CA ARG A 121 -11.58 -3.14 -14.34
C ARG A 121 -11.25 -1.84 -15.08
N THR A 122 -11.91 -0.71 -14.79
CA THR A 122 -11.68 0.55 -15.51
C THR A 122 -11.09 1.63 -14.60
N PRO A 123 -10.20 2.49 -15.13
CA PRO A 123 -9.76 3.72 -14.45
C PRO A 123 -10.91 4.56 -13.89
N SER A 124 -12.09 4.48 -14.51
CA SER A 124 -13.30 5.19 -14.09
C SER A 124 -13.98 4.63 -12.83
N ASN A 125 -13.67 3.40 -12.40
CA ASN A 125 -14.27 2.80 -11.21
C ASN A 125 -13.33 2.80 -9.99
N THR A 126 -12.04 3.07 -10.18
CA THR A 126 -11.09 3.26 -9.07
C THR A 126 -11.40 4.53 -8.28
N ILE A 127 -11.46 4.40 -6.96
CA ILE A 127 -11.47 5.53 -6.03
C ILE A 127 -10.03 5.72 -5.54
N VAL A 128 -9.54 6.96 -5.57
CA VAL A 128 -8.18 7.31 -5.16
C VAL A 128 -8.24 8.06 -3.83
N MET A 129 -7.62 7.52 -2.78
CA MET A 129 -7.44 8.24 -1.52
C MET A 129 -6.17 9.08 -1.60
N VAL A 130 -6.26 10.38 -1.29
CA VAL A 130 -5.12 11.31 -1.36
C VAL A 130 -4.76 11.79 0.03
N TRP A 131 -3.53 11.52 0.46
CA TRP A 131 -3.10 11.72 1.84
C TRP A 131 -1.83 12.57 2.03
N ILE A 132 -1.14 12.99 0.96
CA ILE A 132 0.16 13.68 1.09
C ILE A 132 0.03 15.10 1.65
N SER A 133 -0.59 16.04 0.95
CA SER A 133 -0.70 17.44 1.39
C SER A 133 -1.76 18.20 0.59
N SER A 134 -2.30 19.27 1.19
CA SER A 134 -3.14 20.27 0.55
C SER A 134 -2.44 21.16 -0.48
N LEU A 135 -1.10 21.15 -0.53
CA LEU A 135 -0.32 21.82 -1.57
C LEU A 135 -0.54 21.16 -2.94
N PRO A 136 -0.35 21.89 -4.06
CA PRO A 136 -0.75 21.40 -5.38
C PRO A 136 0.07 20.18 -5.80
N THR A 137 -0.47 19.00 -5.49
CA THR A 137 -0.25 17.76 -6.23
C THR A 137 -0.72 17.97 -7.67
N PRO A 138 -0.13 17.32 -8.68
CA PRO A 138 -0.59 17.47 -10.06
C PRO A 138 -2.10 17.25 -10.12
N PRO A 139 -2.85 18.08 -10.88
CA PRO A 139 -4.30 18.15 -10.79
C PRO A 139 -4.92 16.76 -10.96
N PRO A 140 -6.01 16.46 -10.22
CA PRO A 140 -6.72 15.20 -10.34
C PRO A 140 -6.96 14.90 -11.82
N GLN A 141 -6.42 13.77 -12.28
CA GLN A 141 -6.59 13.38 -13.67
C GLN A 141 -8.08 13.22 -13.96
N VAL A 142 -8.54 13.79 -15.07
CA VAL A 142 -9.95 13.75 -15.50
C VAL A 142 -10.44 12.30 -15.47
N GLY A 143 -11.49 12.03 -14.68
CA GLY A 143 -12.19 10.74 -14.67
C GLY A 143 -12.06 9.88 -13.40
N TYR A 144 -11.25 10.28 -12.41
CA TYR A 144 -11.15 9.57 -11.13
C TYR A 144 -12.06 10.17 -10.05
N ARG A 145 -12.53 9.33 -9.12
CA ARG A 145 -13.19 9.74 -7.87
C ARG A 145 -12.16 9.77 -6.74
N PHE A 146 -12.27 10.73 -5.83
CA PHE A 146 -11.28 10.93 -4.77
C PHE A 146 -11.90 10.90 -3.36
N VAL A 147 -11.13 10.38 -2.41
CA VAL A 147 -11.35 10.56 -0.97
C VAL A 147 -10.22 11.46 -0.46
N HIS A 148 -10.59 12.59 0.15
CA HIS A 148 -9.62 13.53 0.72
C HIS A 148 -9.24 13.09 2.13
N SER A 149 -7.96 12.76 2.32
CA SER A 149 -7.38 12.34 3.60
C SER A 149 -6.04 13.04 3.85
N LEU A 150 -5.94 14.30 3.42
CA LEU A 150 -4.70 15.10 3.42
C LEU A 150 -4.03 15.15 4.80
N SER A 151 -2.75 14.79 4.88
CA SER A 151 -2.03 14.69 6.16
C SER A 151 -1.97 15.99 6.96
N ASP A 152 -1.93 17.12 6.28
CA ASP A 152 -1.91 18.45 6.91
C ASP A 152 -3.27 18.90 7.50
N HIS A 153 -4.33 18.09 7.38
CA HIS A 153 -5.66 18.38 7.91
C HIS A 153 -6.33 17.20 8.63
N PHE A 154 -6.12 15.97 8.16
CA PHE A 154 -6.90 14.79 8.56
C PHE A 154 -6.12 13.70 9.30
N TYR A 155 -4.78 13.82 9.43
CA TYR A 155 -4.00 12.87 10.22
C TYR A 155 -4.15 13.15 11.72
N LEU A 156 -4.93 12.31 12.39
CA LEU A 156 -5.26 12.46 13.82
C LEU A 156 -4.17 11.90 14.76
N ASP A 157 -3.18 11.22 14.21
CA ASP A 157 -2.00 10.67 14.89
C ASP A 157 -0.85 11.69 15.03
N CYS A 158 -0.95 12.82 14.31
CA CYS A 158 -0.02 13.94 14.42
C CYS A 158 0.07 14.52 15.83
N GLY A 159 1.26 15.04 16.18
CA GLY A 159 1.48 15.82 17.40
C GLY A 159 1.88 15.01 18.64
N ALA A 160 1.98 13.68 18.53
CA ALA A 160 2.47 12.81 19.60
C ALA A 160 4.01 12.66 19.64
N GLY A 161 4.73 13.20 18.65
CA GLY A 161 6.17 13.02 18.45
C GLY A 161 6.53 11.71 17.73
N GLU A 162 7.81 11.52 17.40
CA GLU A 162 8.30 10.29 16.77
C GLU A 162 8.35 9.14 17.78
N TRP A 163 7.92 7.97 17.34
CA TRP A 163 7.99 6.74 18.13
C TRP A 163 9.33 6.00 17.97
N ILE A 164 10.13 6.38 16.95
CA ILE A 164 11.48 5.89 16.67
C ILE A 164 12.51 6.97 17.02
N GLY A 165 12.97 7.01 18.25
CA GLY A 165 13.95 8.01 18.69
C GLY A 165 13.29 9.26 19.24
N ALA A 166 13.79 10.46 18.88
CA ALA A 166 13.44 11.71 19.53
C ALA A 166 13.22 12.89 18.56
N ASP A 167 12.56 12.66 17.41
CA ASP A 167 12.12 13.75 16.52
C ASP A 167 10.66 14.15 16.84
N PRO A 168 10.37 15.39 17.26
CA PRO A 168 8.99 15.82 17.47
C PRO A 168 8.18 16.05 16.17
N TRP A 169 8.79 15.97 14.98
CA TRP A 169 8.19 16.40 13.70
C TRP A 169 8.07 15.32 12.61
N TRP A 170 8.09 14.04 12.98
CA TRP A 170 8.27 12.91 12.03
C TRP A 170 7.33 12.93 10.80
N ILE A 171 6.03 13.19 11.00
CA ILE A 171 5.01 13.23 9.92
C ILE A 171 5.29 14.32 8.87
N HIS A 172 5.96 15.42 9.24
CA HIS A 172 6.16 16.54 8.33
C HIS A 172 7.36 16.36 7.38
N ARG A 173 8.17 15.30 7.55
CA ARG A 173 9.45 15.13 6.83
C ARG A 173 9.54 13.91 5.90
N ARG A 174 8.62 12.94 5.99
CA ARG A 174 8.75 11.64 5.28
C ARG A 174 7.62 11.26 4.33
N ILE A 175 6.53 12.03 4.27
CA ILE A 175 5.39 11.69 3.42
C ILE A 175 5.63 12.19 1.99
N VAL A 176 6.21 11.35 1.13
CA VAL A 176 6.25 11.56 -0.32
C VAL A 176 6.03 10.22 -1.02
N GLY A 177 4.86 10.01 -1.62
CA GLY A 177 4.59 8.83 -2.43
C GLY A 177 3.26 8.87 -3.17
N VAL A 178 3.28 9.17 -4.47
CA VAL A 178 2.18 8.82 -5.39
C VAL A 178 2.73 7.88 -6.45
N ILE A 179 2.28 6.63 -6.46
CA ILE A 179 2.60 5.70 -7.55
C ILE A 179 1.69 6.02 -8.73
N ARG A 180 2.28 6.64 -9.75
CA ARG A 180 1.62 6.86 -11.04
C ARG A 180 2.09 5.82 -12.04
N LEU A 181 1.30 4.78 -12.27
CA LEU A 181 1.48 3.90 -13.43
C LEU A 181 1.01 4.65 -14.69
N ARG A 182 1.96 5.11 -15.52
CA ARG A 182 1.69 5.61 -16.88
C ARG A 182 2.07 4.53 -17.89
N ARG A 183 1.17 4.27 -18.84
CA ARG A 183 1.52 3.57 -20.08
C ARG A 183 2.40 4.46 -20.95
N GLY A 184 3.62 4.00 -21.27
CA GLY A 184 4.43 4.54 -22.37
C GLY A 184 5.92 4.71 -22.04
N LYS A 185 6.76 4.44 -23.06
CA LYS A 185 8.24 4.32 -23.05
C LYS A 185 9.03 5.59 -22.66
N SER A 186 8.81 6.13 -21.46
CA SER A 186 9.65 7.19 -20.90
C SER A 186 10.08 6.83 -19.48
N PRO A 187 11.32 7.14 -19.07
CA PRO A 187 11.82 6.83 -17.73
C PRO A 187 10.97 7.55 -16.67
N ILE A 188 10.70 6.82 -15.61
CA ILE A 188 9.82 7.20 -14.50
C ILE A 188 10.46 8.35 -13.70
N ARG A 189 9.64 9.30 -13.27
CA ARG A 189 9.97 10.23 -12.18
C ARG A 189 9.05 9.92 -11.01
N LEU A 190 9.65 9.43 -9.92
CA LEU A 190 9.11 9.54 -8.57
C LEU A 190 9.07 11.05 -8.25
N ILE A 191 7.92 11.58 -7.84
CA ILE A 191 7.81 12.92 -7.26
C ILE A 191 7.53 12.73 -5.78
#